data_AF-A0A9E1T013-F1
#
_entry.id   AF-A0A9E1T013-F1
#
_cell.length_a   1.000
_cell.length_b   1.000
_cell.length_c   1.000
_cell.angle_alpha   90.00
_cell.angle_beta   90.00
_cell.angle_gamma   90.00
#
_symmetry.space_group_name_H-M   'P 1'
#
loop_
_entity.id
_entity.type
_entity.pdbx_description
1 polymer ?
#
loop_
_entity_poly.entity_id
_entity_poly.type
_entity_poly.pdbx_seq_one_letter_code
_entity_poly.pdbx_strand_id
1 'polypeptide(L)'
;MTMDSTDIAVIGAGIVGIAVAYHLKKAAPKLSVTLIDSGQPMALTSAQSGENYRNWWPHPVMKAFTDASIDLMEDLSRVTDNRLNMSRRGYA
;
A
#
# COMPACT_ATOMS: atom_id res chain seq x y z
N MET A 1 18.01 9.65 15.90
CA MET A 1 18.56 8.28 15.99
C MET A 1 18.97 7.91 14.59
N THR A 2 20.27 7.86 14.29
CA THR A 2 20.75 7.15 13.09
C THR A 2 20.65 5.67 13.43
N MET A 3 19.80 4.93 12.73
CA MET A 3 19.84 3.47 12.77
C MET A 3 21.08 3.06 11.98
N ASP A 4 22.11 2.57 12.66
CA ASP A 4 23.35 2.14 12.03
C ASP A 4 23.16 0.88 11.15
N SER A 5 22.04 0.17 11.31
CA SER A 5 21.64 -0.96 10.47
C SER A 5 20.12 -1.14 10.42
N THR A 6 19.64 -1.77 9.34
CA THR A 6 18.24 -2.18 9.14
C THR A 6 18.23 -3.52 8.43
N ASP A 7 17.30 -4.42 8.77
CA ASP A 7 17.17 -5.73 8.12
C ASP A 7 16.64 -5.56 6.69
N ILE A 8 15.68 -4.64 6.52
CA ILE A 8 15.08 -4.30 5.23
C ILE A 8 15.07 -2.78 5.05
N ALA A 9 15.56 -2.32 3.90
CA ALA A 9 15.43 -0.95 3.45
C ALA A 9 14.43 -0.89 2.27
N VAL A 10 13.39 -0.07 2.40
CA VAL A 10 12.41 0.21 1.34
C VAL A 10 12.69 1.60 0.80
N ILE A 11 13.08 1.71 -0.47
CA ILE A 11 13.41 2.98 -1.12
C ILE A 11 12.19 3.47 -1.90
N GLY A 12 11.59 4.57 -1.44
CA GLY A 12 10.38 5.22 -1.94
C GLY A 12 9.21 5.07 -0.95
N ALA A 13 8.73 6.20 -0.42
CA ALA A 13 7.57 6.33 0.47
C ALA A 13 6.30 6.77 -0.27
N GLY A 14 6.10 6.27 -1.49
CA GLY A 14 4.78 6.27 -2.14
C GLY A 14 3.87 5.17 -1.59
N ILE A 15 2.65 5.07 -2.12
CA ILE A 15 1.65 4.10 -1.66
C ILE A 15 2.16 2.65 -1.68
N VAL A 16 2.94 2.27 -2.70
CA VAL A 16 3.52 0.93 -2.83
C VAL A 16 4.55 0.66 -1.74
N GLY A 17 5.49 1.58 -1.50
CA GLY A 17 6.53 1.39 -0.49
C GLY A 17 5.98 1.36 0.93
N ILE A 18 4.98 2.21 1.22
CA ILE A 18 4.27 2.19 2.51
C ILE A 18 3.52 0.86 2.69
N ALA A 19 2.81 0.38 1.67
CA ALA A 19 2.11 -0.91 1.74
C ALA A 19 3.10 -2.07 1.96
N VAL A 20 4.23 -2.08 1.26
CA VAL A 20 5.30 -3.08 1.44
C VAL A 20 5.83 -3.03 2.87
N ALA A 21 6.20 -1.86 3.39
CA ALA A 21 6.71 -1.72 4.75
C ALA A 21 5.70 -2.19 5.81
N TYR A 22 4.43 -1.83 5.65
CA TYR A 22 3.33 -2.27 6.52
C TYR A 22 3.18 -3.80 6.53
N HIS A 23 3.10 -4.42 5.35
CA HIS A 23 2.91 -5.87 5.25
C HIS A 23 4.14 -6.66 5.68
N LEU A 24 5.36 -6.17 5.42
CA LEU A 24 6.59 -6.76 5.96
C LEU A 24 6.60 -6.72 7.48
N LYS A 25 6.24 -5.58 8.08
CA LYS A 25 6.22 -5.46 9.54
C LYS A 25 5.13 -6.31 10.19
N LYS A 26 3.98 -6.46 9.53
CA LYS A 26 2.90 -7.35 9.97
C LYS A 26 3.29 -8.83 9.89
N ALA A 27 3.97 -9.25 8.81
CA ALA A 27 4.38 -10.64 8.60
C ALA A 27 5.61 -11.03 9.45
N ALA A 28 6.55 -10.12 9.64
CA ALA A 28 7.78 -10.36 10.40
C ALA A 28 8.03 -9.22 11.41
N PRO A 29 7.30 -9.17 12.53
CA PRO A 29 7.37 -8.07 13.50
C PRO A 29 8.75 -7.85 14.13
N LYS A 30 9.63 -8.86 14.09
CA LYS A 30 10.99 -8.78 14.62
C LYS A 30 11.97 -8.05 13.70
N LEU A 31 11.69 -8.00 12.39
CA LEU A 31 12.58 -7.32 11.43
C LEU A 31 12.44 -5.80 11.55
N SER A 32 13.57 -5.12 11.55
CA SER A 32 13.66 -3.68 11.37
C SER A 32 13.44 -3.33 9.90
N VAL A 33 12.48 -2.44 9.64
CA VAL A 33 12.12 -1.99 8.30
C VAL A 33 12.27 -0.48 8.29
N THR A 34 13.19 0.02 7.46
CA THR A 34 13.42 1.45 7.27
C THR A 34 12.84 1.87 5.93
N LEU A 35 11.90 2.83 5.94
CA LEU A 35 11.34 3.44 4.74
C LEU A 35 12.12 4.73 4.43
N ILE A 36 12.71 4.82 3.25
CA ILE A 36 13.61 5.90 2.84
C ILE A 36 12.98 6.61 1.65
N ASP A 37 12.81 7.92 1.74
CA ASP A 37 12.37 8.76 0.61
C ASP A 37 13.25 10.01 0.53
N SER A 38 13.43 10.54 -0.67
CA SER A 38 14.22 11.77 -0.89
C SER A 38 13.40 13.05 -0.67
N GLY A 39 12.07 12.95 -0.55
CA GLY A 39 11.16 14.06 -0.33
C GLY A 39 10.10 13.76 0.73
N GLN A 40 8.93 14.40 0.59
CA GLN A 40 7.80 14.13 1.47
C GLN A 40 7.12 12.81 1.07
N PRO A 41 6.77 11.95 2.03
CA PRO A 41 5.98 10.75 1.76
C PRO A 41 4.72 11.08 0.95
N MET A 42 4.34 10.19 0.05
CA MET A 42 3.17 10.31 -0.83
C MET A 42 3.20 11.46 -1.86
N ALA A 43 4.19 12.37 -1.87
CA ALA A 43 4.11 13.64 -2.61
C ALA A 43 4.09 13.55 -4.15
N LEU A 44 4.54 12.46 -4.75
CA LEU A 44 4.59 12.28 -6.22
C LEU A 44 3.27 11.71 -6.76
N THR A 45 3.32 10.68 -7.60
CA THR A 45 2.14 10.10 -8.27
C THR A 45 1.06 9.61 -7.30
N SER A 46 1.43 9.25 -6.07
CA SER A 46 0.46 8.87 -5.03
C SER A 46 -0.47 10.03 -4.65
N ALA A 47 0.04 11.27 -4.56
CA ALA A 47 -0.77 12.46 -4.28
C ALA A 47 -1.60 12.95 -5.47
N GLN A 48 -1.29 12.49 -6.69
CA GLN A 48 -1.99 12.91 -7.92
C GLN A 48 -3.02 11.87 -8.40
N SER A 49 -3.27 10.84 -7.60
CA SER A 49 -4.22 9.78 -7.93
C SER A 49 -5.65 10.32 -7.88
N GLY A 50 -6.49 9.87 -8.82
CA GLY A 50 -7.95 9.98 -8.69
C GLY A 50 -8.56 8.94 -7.74
N GLU A 51 -7.71 8.09 -7.13
CA GLU A 51 -8.06 7.09 -6.09
C GLU A 51 -9.10 6.05 -6.52
N ASN A 52 -9.30 5.91 -7.82
CA ASN A 52 -10.20 4.91 -8.40
C ASN A 52 -9.58 3.51 -8.32
N TYR A 53 -10.38 2.51 -7.94
CA TYR A 53 -9.98 1.10 -7.93
C TYR A 53 -11.01 0.22 -8.64
N ARG A 54 -10.53 -0.77 -9.40
CA ARG A 54 -11.33 -1.78 -10.12
C ARG A 54 -10.53 -3.03 -10.37
N ASN A 55 -11.21 -4.15 -10.53
CA ASN A 55 -10.62 -5.44 -10.89
C ASN A 55 -10.85 -5.86 -12.35
N TRP A 56 -11.52 -5.05 -13.18
CA TRP A 56 -11.74 -5.42 -14.57
C TRP A 56 -10.42 -5.41 -15.36
N TRP A 57 -9.97 -6.60 -15.75
CA TRP A 57 -8.80 -6.80 -16.59
C TRP A 57 -9.09 -7.92 -17.61
N PRO A 58 -8.63 -7.78 -18.86
CA PRO A 58 -8.81 -8.83 -19.87
C PRO A 58 -7.99 -10.08 -19.56
N HIS A 59 -6.91 -9.94 -18.79
CA HIS A 59 -6.03 -11.04 -18.42
C HIS A 59 -6.36 -11.57 -17.00
N PRO A 60 -6.60 -12.89 -16.84
CA PRO A 60 -7.05 -13.45 -15.56
C PRO A 60 -6.06 -13.24 -14.41
N VAL A 61 -4.75 -13.27 -14.67
CA VAL A 61 -3.72 -12.99 -13.65
C VAL A 61 -3.83 -11.56 -13.12
N MET A 62 -4.10 -10.58 -13.98
CA MET A 62 -4.23 -9.18 -13.55
C MET A 62 -5.52 -8.95 -12.77
N LYS A 63 -6.61 -9.61 -13.18
CA LYS A 63 -7.85 -9.63 -12.41
C LYS A 63 -7.61 -10.20 -11.01
N ALA A 64 -7.02 -11.40 -10.92
CA ALA A 64 -6.73 -12.05 -9.63
C ALA A 64 -5.79 -11.22 -8.74
N PHE A 65 -4.75 -10.62 -9.32
CA PHE A 65 -3.85 -9.73 -8.61
C PHE A 65 -4.59 -8.50 -8.03
N THR A 66 -5.48 -7.91 -8.82
CA THR A 66 -6.24 -6.74 -8.39
C THR A 66 -7.36 -7.09 -7.40
N ASP A 67 -7.99 -8.25 -7.56
CA ASP A 67 -8.93 -8.82 -6.57
C ASP A 67 -8.24 -8.94 -5.20
N ALA A 68 -7.07 -9.57 -5.15
CA ALA A 68 -6.31 -9.72 -3.91
C ALA A 68 -5.91 -8.36 -3.30
N SER A 69 -5.53 -7.37 -4.13
CA SER A 69 -5.23 -6.01 -3.64
C SER A 69 -6.46 -5.33 -3.03
N ILE A 70 -7.64 -5.49 -3.65
CA ILE A 70 -8.90 -4.95 -3.12
C ILE A 70 -9.26 -5.61 -1.80
N ASP A 71 -9.15 -6.94 -1.69
CA ASP A 71 -9.43 -7.66 -0.45
C ASP A 71 -8.56 -7.15 0.71
N LEU A 72 -7.26 -6.92 0.47
CA LEU A 72 -6.34 -6.35 1.46
C LEU A 72 -6.75 -4.93 1.90
N MET A 73 -7.17 -4.08 0.96
CA MET A 73 -7.64 -2.73 1.28
C MET A 73 -8.95 -2.76 2.08
N GLU A 74 -9.88 -3.66 1.75
CA GLU A 74 -11.15 -3.80 2.47
C GLU A 74 -10.97 -4.32 3.89
N ASP A 75 -10.08 -5.28 4.08
CA ASP A 75 -9.75 -5.75 5.42
C ASP A 75 -9.08 -4.63 6.24
N LEU A 76 -8.20 -3.84 5.63
CA LEU A 76 -7.61 -2.69 6.29
C LEU A 76 -8.68 -1.64 6.65
N SER A 77 -9.60 -1.33 5.74
CA SER A 77 -10.74 -0.46 6.01
C SER A 77 -11.56 -0.97 7.20
N ARG A 78 -11.90 -2.26 7.23
CA ARG A 78 -12.70 -2.87 8.30
C ARG A 78 -12.04 -2.77 9.67
N VAL A 79 -10.73 -3.06 9.76
CA VAL A 79 -10.02 -3.08 11.06
C VAL A 79 -9.58 -1.69 11.53
N THR A 80 -9.68 -0.67 10.68
CA THR A 80 -9.25 0.70 10.99
C THR A 80 -10.38 1.72 11.07
N ASP A 81 -11.65 1.27 11.05
CA ASP A 81 -12.81 2.18 10.95
C ASP A 81 -12.75 3.06 9.68
N ASN A 82 -12.50 2.39 8.56
CA ASN A 82 -12.42 2.95 7.21
C ASN A 82 -11.44 4.12 7.04
N ARG A 83 -10.23 4.05 7.60
CA ARG A 83 -9.19 5.10 7.45
C ARG A 83 -8.77 5.36 6.00
N LEU A 84 -9.02 4.40 5.11
CA LEU A 84 -8.79 4.54 3.67
C LEU A 84 -9.94 5.25 2.94
N ASN A 85 -11.04 5.58 3.62
CA ASN A 85 -12.25 6.18 3.03
C ASN A 85 -12.80 5.42 1.80
N MET A 86 -12.74 4.09 1.83
CA MET A 86 -13.17 3.26 0.71
C MET A 86 -14.67 3.36 0.47
N SER A 87 -15.07 3.37 -0.81
CA SER A 87 -16.47 3.28 -1.22
C SER A 87 -16.61 2.47 -2.52
N ARG A 88 -17.59 1.56 -2.55
CA ARG A 88 -17.89 0.71 -3.73
C ARG A 88 -19.00 1.33 -4.58
N ARG A 89 -18.67 2.36 -5.36
CA ARG A 89 -19.65 3.06 -6.23
C ARG A 89 -19.65 2.59 -7.68
N GLY A 90 -18.68 1.75 -8.06
CA GLY A 90 -18.50 1.35 -9.46
C GLY A 90 -18.04 2.53 -10.34
N TYR A 91 -18.06 2.31 -11.65
CA TYR A 91 -17.83 3.34 -12.66
C TYR A 91 -19.18 3.61 -13.32
N ALA A 92 -19.59 4.88 -13.35
CA ALA A 92 -20.77 5.33 -14.08
C ALA A 92 -20.39 5.64 -15.53
#